data_AF-A0A8J7QEX9-F1
#
_entry.id   AF-A0A8J7QEX9-F1
#
_cell.length_a   1.000
_cell.length_b   1.000
_cell.length_c   1.000
_cell.angle_alpha   90.00
_cell.angle_beta   90.00
_cell.angle_gamma   90.00
#
_symmetry.space_group_name_H-M   'P 1'
#
loop_
_entity.id
_entity.type
_entity.pdbx_description
1 polymer ?
#
loop_
_entity_poly.entity_id
_entity_poly.type
_entity_poly.pdbx_seq_one_letter_code
_entity_poly.pdbx_strand_id
1 'polypeptide(L)'
;MSRITVWGWGDKYEAARVNSEACVERFWKDATKECHIALVGKDRREGIIFGIDVDTDNPKSVGFLVERLLNLVLTRKNKVYEIKMEFLTEEASYREHLKTLEEIEKQYEILANICIEKVKDDPRVKPLAEGRKIAVFPDMSLFVDLEPECGLRMSVGVSHFNFDEMLEFVQSLSKDSIESKLARRILGYKLSLDIDKLEISDIDVTEDEVLVDLAISDSKNLKSNTY
;
A
#
# COMPACT_ATOMS: atom_id res chain seq x y z
N MET A 1 -10.44 -12.82 12.58
CA MET A 1 -11.41 -11.79 13.00
C MET A 1 -12.01 -11.18 11.72
N SER A 2 -13.18 -10.54 11.79
CA SER A 2 -13.85 -10.03 10.59
C SER A 2 -13.46 -8.57 10.34
N ARG A 3 -12.91 -8.26 9.15
CA ARG A 3 -12.75 -6.88 8.67
C ARG A 3 -14.12 -6.24 8.45
N ILE A 4 -14.28 -5.01 8.93
CA ILE A 4 -15.53 -4.24 8.86
C ILE A 4 -15.31 -3.07 7.91
N THR A 5 -16.16 -2.93 6.90
CA THR A 5 -16.12 -1.75 6.01
C THR A 5 -16.86 -0.60 6.69
N VAL A 6 -16.18 0.53 6.89
CA VAL A 6 -16.74 1.71 7.57
C VAL A 6 -17.03 2.85 6.60
N TRP A 7 -16.49 2.79 5.39
CA TRP A 7 -16.76 3.75 4.33
C TRP A 7 -16.45 3.13 2.97
N GLY A 8 -17.26 3.41 1.95
CA GLY A 8 -17.04 3.00 0.57
C GLY A 8 -17.22 4.13 -0.45
N TRP A 9 -16.71 3.92 -1.65
CA TRP A 9 -16.90 4.85 -2.77
C TRP A 9 -18.40 5.11 -3.02
N GLY A 10 -18.78 6.39 -2.99
CA GLY A 10 -20.17 6.84 -3.16
C GLY A 10 -20.85 7.24 -1.84
N ASP A 11 -20.25 6.90 -0.70
CA ASP A 11 -20.72 7.36 0.61
C ASP A 11 -20.37 8.83 0.86
N LYS A 12 -21.13 9.48 1.74
CA LYS A 12 -20.81 10.81 2.24
C LYS A 12 -19.52 10.77 3.07
N TYR A 13 -18.65 11.76 2.91
CA TYR A 13 -17.36 11.79 3.61
C TYR A 13 -17.52 11.79 5.14
N GLU A 14 -18.54 12.47 5.66
CA GLU A 14 -18.83 12.55 7.08
C GLU A 14 -19.21 11.19 7.68
N ALA A 15 -19.69 10.26 6.85
CA ALA A 15 -20.06 8.92 7.30
C ALA A 15 -18.84 8.10 7.75
N ALA A 16 -17.64 8.37 7.21
CA ALA A 16 -16.45 7.60 7.55
C ALA A 16 -16.11 7.70 9.05
N ARG A 17 -16.15 8.92 9.59
CA ARG A 17 -15.92 9.18 11.01
C ARG A 17 -17.03 8.59 11.88
N VAL A 18 -18.29 8.86 11.54
CA VAL A 18 -19.44 8.39 12.32
C VAL A 18 -19.49 6.86 12.39
N ASN A 19 -19.27 6.19 11.26
CA ASN A 19 -19.29 4.73 11.19
C ASN A 19 -18.11 4.08 11.93
N SER A 20 -16.93 4.69 11.87
CA SER A 20 -15.75 4.18 12.58
C SER A 20 -15.88 4.34 14.10
N GLU A 21 -16.39 5.48 14.57
CA GLU A 21 -16.73 5.70 15.99
C GLU A 21 -17.77 4.69 16.49
N ALA A 22 -18.85 4.47 15.72
CA ALA A 22 -19.86 3.46 16.04
C ALA A 22 -19.29 2.01 16.07
N CYS A 23 -18.31 1.71 15.21
CA CYS A 23 -17.63 0.42 15.24
C CYS A 23 -16.80 0.26 16.51
N VAL A 24 -16.08 1.29 16.95
CA VAL A 24 -15.33 1.27 18.22
C VAL A 24 -16.26 0.98 19.39
N GLU A 25 -17.38 1.69 19.52
CA GLU A 25 -18.35 1.48 20.62
C GLU A 25 -18.87 0.03 20.66
N ARG A 26 -19.08 -0.56 19.49
CA ARG A 26 -19.63 -1.91 19.37
C ARG A 26 -18.59 -3.00 19.60
N PHE A 27 -17.38 -2.85 19.06
CA PHE A 27 -16.42 -3.94 18.91
C PHE A 27 -15.14 -3.79 19.73
N TRP A 28 -14.80 -2.60 20.23
CA TRP A 28 -13.68 -2.46 21.16
C TRP A 28 -14.05 -3.12 22.49
N LYS A 29 -13.24 -4.09 22.93
CA LYS A 29 -13.41 -4.83 24.20
C LYS A 29 -12.14 -4.72 25.04
N ASP A 30 -12.21 -5.13 26.29
CA ASP A 30 -11.05 -5.14 27.21
C ASP A 30 -9.87 -5.97 26.68
N ALA A 31 -10.16 -7.00 25.85
CA ALA A 31 -9.14 -7.82 25.20
C ALA A 31 -8.54 -7.18 23.93
N THR A 32 -9.14 -6.12 23.39
CA THR A 32 -8.63 -5.41 22.22
C THR A 32 -7.37 -4.65 22.59
N LYS A 33 -6.29 -4.91 21.85
CA LYS A 33 -4.99 -4.24 21.99
C LYS A 33 -4.83 -3.11 20.99
N GLU A 34 -5.20 -3.35 19.75
CA GLU A 34 -5.07 -2.38 18.67
C GLU A 34 -6.30 -2.41 17.75
N CYS A 35 -6.57 -1.29 17.10
CA CYS A 35 -7.43 -1.20 15.93
C CYS A 35 -6.57 -0.89 14.72
N HIS A 36 -6.67 -1.77 13.74
CA HIS A 36 -6.08 -1.63 12.42
C HIS A 36 -7.10 -0.99 11.46
N ILE A 37 -6.67 0.02 10.73
CA ILE A 37 -7.46 0.77 9.75
C ILE A 37 -6.76 0.65 8.40
N ALA A 38 -7.43 0.07 7.41
CA ALA A 38 -6.93 -0.10 6.06
C ALA A 38 -7.73 0.77 5.08
N LEU A 39 -7.05 1.61 4.32
CA LEU A 39 -7.61 2.43 3.24
C LEU A 39 -7.00 1.97 1.92
N VAL A 40 -7.83 1.70 0.92
CA VAL A 40 -7.36 1.33 -0.43
C VAL A 40 -7.77 2.40 -1.43
N GLY A 41 -6.86 2.79 -2.30
CA GLY A 41 -7.09 3.85 -3.28
C GLY A 41 -6.29 3.71 -4.56
N LYS A 42 -6.54 4.65 -5.47
CA LYS A 42 -5.87 4.79 -6.76
C LYS A 42 -5.62 6.27 -7.05
N ASP A 43 -4.40 6.60 -7.44
CA ASP A 43 -4.11 7.90 -8.06
C ASP A 43 -4.78 7.95 -9.43
N ARG A 44 -5.57 9.00 -9.67
CA ARG A 44 -6.40 9.10 -10.88
C ARG A 44 -5.62 9.50 -12.12
N ARG A 45 -4.44 10.09 -11.97
CA ARG A 45 -3.67 10.66 -13.07
C ARG A 45 -2.72 9.62 -13.62
N GLU A 46 -1.89 9.07 -12.74
CA GLU A 46 -0.81 8.16 -13.12
C GLU A 46 -1.29 6.71 -13.07
N GLY A 47 -2.35 6.42 -12.30
CA GLY A 47 -2.91 5.07 -12.21
C GLY A 47 -2.30 4.20 -11.10
N ILE A 48 -1.44 4.80 -10.27
CA ILE A 48 -0.81 4.20 -9.08
C ILE A 48 -1.87 3.62 -8.15
N ILE A 49 -1.73 2.35 -7.78
CA ILE A 49 -2.54 1.70 -6.75
C ILE A 49 -1.81 1.83 -5.42
N PHE A 50 -2.55 2.18 -4.37
CA PHE A 50 -1.97 2.29 -3.03
C PHE A 50 -2.91 1.79 -1.93
N GLY A 51 -2.30 1.30 -0.87
CA GLY A 51 -2.95 0.97 0.41
C GLY A 51 -2.31 1.77 1.53
N ILE A 52 -3.10 2.24 2.49
CA ILE A 52 -2.62 2.85 3.73
C ILE A 52 -3.16 2.03 4.89
N ASP A 53 -2.25 1.54 5.71
CA ASP A 53 -2.54 0.77 6.92
C ASP A 53 -2.11 1.60 8.13
N VAL A 54 -3.01 1.77 9.09
CA VAL A 54 -2.77 2.52 10.33
C VAL A 54 -3.21 1.70 11.53
N ASP A 55 -2.35 1.62 12.55
CA ASP A 55 -2.69 0.98 13.81
C ASP A 55 -2.76 2.01 14.95
N THR A 56 -3.76 1.85 15.82
CA THR A 56 -3.89 2.63 17.06
C THR A 56 -4.39 1.78 18.21
N ASP A 57 -3.83 1.98 19.39
CA ASP A 57 -4.31 1.42 20.67
C ASP A 57 -5.32 2.35 21.37
N ASN A 58 -5.61 3.52 20.79
CA ASN A 58 -6.49 4.53 21.37
C ASN A 58 -7.87 4.52 20.69
N PRO A 59 -8.92 3.98 21.33
CA PRO A 59 -10.26 3.94 20.74
C PRO A 59 -10.80 5.33 20.39
N LYS A 60 -10.37 6.38 21.10
CA LYS A 60 -10.84 7.75 20.89
C LYS A 60 -10.21 8.43 19.67
N SER A 61 -9.07 7.94 19.18
CA SER A 61 -8.41 8.54 18.00
C SER A 61 -8.92 7.95 16.68
N VAL A 62 -9.57 6.79 16.70
CA VAL A 62 -10.00 6.06 15.48
C VAL A 62 -10.81 6.93 14.52
N GLY A 63 -11.88 7.59 14.99
CA GLY A 63 -12.72 8.43 14.13
C GLY A 63 -11.93 9.60 13.50
N PHE A 64 -11.05 10.21 14.29
CA PHE A 64 -10.17 11.28 13.84
C PHE A 64 -9.14 10.77 12.81
N LEU A 65 -8.53 9.61 13.04
CA LEU A 65 -7.60 8.98 12.11
C LEU A 65 -8.26 8.69 10.76
N VAL A 66 -9.45 8.08 10.75
CA VAL A 66 -10.18 7.78 9.51
C VAL A 66 -10.44 9.05 8.71
N GLU A 67 -10.93 10.11 9.36
CA GLU A 67 -11.18 11.40 8.74
C GLU A 67 -9.89 12.02 8.17
N ARG A 68 -8.80 11.95 8.92
CA ARG A 68 -7.50 12.53 8.54
C ARG A 68 -6.85 11.80 7.37
N LEU A 69 -6.92 10.47 7.36
CA LEU A 69 -6.46 9.63 6.25
C LEU A 69 -7.24 9.94 4.97
N LEU A 70 -8.57 10.01 5.09
CA LEU A 70 -9.42 10.34 3.96
C LEU A 70 -9.10 11.73 3.39
N ASN A 71 -8.92 12.73 4.26
CA ASN A 71 -8.51 14.08 3.86
C ASN A 71 -7.12 14.12 3.20
N LEU A 72 -6.14 13.43 3.77
CA LEU A 72 -4.77 13.33 3.21
C LEU A 72 -4.82 12.82 1.76
N VAL A 73 -5.57 11.74 1.54
CA VAL A 73 -5.66 11.09 0.23
C VAL A 73 -6.48 11.92 -0.76
N LEU A 74 -7.61 12.49 -0.34
CA LEU A 74 -8.49 13.28 -1.22
C LEU A 74 -7.87 14.61 -1.67
N THR A 75 -6.95 15.19 -0.88
CA THR A 75 -6.25 16.44 -1.23
C THR A 75 -5.50 16.31 -2.56
N ARG A 76 -5.07 15.10 -2.92
CA ARG A 76 -4.39 14.80 -4.19
C ARG A 76 -5.31 14.38 -5.34
N LYS A 77 -6.64 14.48 -5.15
CA LYS A 77 -7.65 14.01 -6.11
C LYS A 77 -7.58 12.50 -6.37
N ASN A 78 -7.01 11.75 -5.43
CA ASN A 78 -7.01 10.30 -5.46
C ASN A 78 -8.44 9.77 -5.34
N LYS A 79 -8.69 8.60 -5.92
CA LYS A 79 -9.91 7.83 -5.67
C LYS A 79 -9.66 6.93 -4.46
N VAL A 80 -10.50 7.01 -3.44
CA VAL A 80 -10.53 6.04 -2.34
C VAL A 80 -11.64 5.04 -2.62
N TYR A 81 -11.35 3.75 -2.58
CA TYR A 81 -12.35 2.71 -2.83
C TYR A 81 -13.12 2.36 -1.57
N GLU A 82 -12.41 2.15 -0.47
CA GLU A 82 -12.98 1.71 0.78
C GLU A 82 -12.04 2.00 1.95
N ILE A 83 -12.64 2.05 3.14
CA ILE A 83 -11.93 2.04 4.42
C ILE A 83 -12.48 0.87 5.24
N LYS A 84 -11.58 0.01 5.69
CA LYS A 84 -11.86 -1.16 6.52
C LYS A 84 -11.18 -1.04 7.88
N MET A 85 -11.78 -1.69 8.86
CA MET A 85 -11.26 -1.76 10.23
C MET A 85 -11.22 -3.19 10.74
N GLU A 86 -10.23 -3.48 11.57
CA GLU A 86 -10.09 -4.74 12.29
C GLU A 86 -9.62 -4.47 13.73
N PHE A 87 -10.23 -5.13 14.70
CA PHE A 87 -9.86 -5.03 16.11
C PHE A 87 -9.02 -6.24 16.49
N LEU A 88 -7.78 -6.00 16.89
CA LEU A 88 -6.77 -7.01 17.14
C LEU A 88 -6.61 -7.26 18.63
N THR A 89 -6.43 -8.52 19.02
CA THR A 89 -6.13 -8.94 20.40
C THR A 89 -4.65 -9.02 20.69
N GLU A 90 -3.82 -8.82 19.67
CA GLU A 90 -2.37 -8.78 19.74
C GLU A 90 -1.90 -7.48 19.10
N GLU A 91 -0.81 -6.92 19.62
CA GLU A 91 -0.14 -5.79 18.99
C GLU A 91 0.55 -6.31 17.73
N ALA A 92 0.31 -5.67 16.58
CA ALA A 92 1.15 -5.93 15.43
C ALA A 92 2.60 -5.53 15.78
N SER A 93 3.58 -6.17 15.17
CA SER A 93 4.99 -5.87 15.42
C SER A 93 5.69 -5.54 14.11
N TYR A 94 6.37 -4.39 14.08
CA TYR A 94 7.37 -4.13 13.05
C TYR A 94 8.75 -4.34 13.65
N ARG A 95 9.41 -5.41 13.21
CA ARG A 95 10.86 -5.56 13.34
C ARG A 95 11.42 -5.70 11.95
N GLU A 96 11.42 -4.59 11.22
CA GLU A 96 11.95 -4.58 9.86
C GLU A 96 13.15 -3.64 9.77
N HIS A 97 14.14 -4.07 9.00
CA HIS A 97 15.27 -3.23 8.64
C HIS A 97 14.84 -2.34 7.48
N LEU A 98 14.55 -1.08 7.78
CA LEU A 98 14.08 -0.09 6.82
C LEU A 98 15.24 0.59 6.12
N LYS A 99 15.04 0.93 4.85
CA LYS A 99 16.04 1.57 4.00
C LYS A 99 15.69 3.03 3.74
N THR A 100 16.69 3.81 3.37
CA THR A 100 16.53 5.14 2.79
C THR A 100 16.01 5.03 1.35
N LEU A 101 15.49 6.13 0.80
CA LEU A 101 14.99 6.14 -0.57
C LEU A 101 16.11 5.88 -1.60
N GLU A 102 17.29 6.45 -1.39
CA GLU A 102 18.47 6.23 -2.24
C GLU A 102 18.90 4.75 -2.25
N GLU A 103 18.81 4.07 -1.11
CA GLU A 103 19.08 2.63 -1.02
C GLU A 103 18.01 1.80 -1.74
N ILE A 104 16.76 2.24 -1.73
CA ILE A 104 15.65 1.60 -2.45
C ILE A 104 15.81 1.76 -3.96
N GLU A 105 16.17 2.95 -4.43
CA GLU A 105 16.45 3.21 -5.85
C GLU A 105 17.54 2.28 -6.38
N LYS A 106 18.69 2.23 -5.71
CA LYS A 106 19.80 1.33 -6.08
C LYS A 106 19.39 -0.15 -6.00
N GLN A 107 18.61 -0.52 -4.99
CA GLN A 107 18.12 -1.89 -4.88
C GLN A 107 17.17 -2.24 -6.02
N TYR A 108 16.26 -1.34 -6.38
CA TYR A 108 15.28 -1.57 -7.45
C TYR A 108 15.97 -1.82 -8.79
N GLU A 109 16.97 -1.01 -9.16
CA GLU A 109 17.73 -1.22 -10.41
C GLU A 109 18.34 -2.63 -10.48
N ILE A 110 18.92 -3.09 -9.37
CA ILE A 110 19.52 -4.43 -9.29
C ILE A 110 18.42 -5.50 -9.40
N LEU A 111 17.33 -5.37 -8.63
CA LEU A 111 16.25 -6.34 -8.60
C LEU A 111 15.51 -6.44 -9.95
N ALA A 112 15.24 -5.31 -10.60
CA ALA A 112 14.59 -5.24 -11.89
C ALA A 112 15.42 -5.99 -12.95
N ASN A 113 16.73 -5.77 -13.00
CA ASN A 113 17.62 -6.49 -13.91
C ASN A 113 17.60 -8.00 -13.65
N ILE A 114 17.66 -8.44 -12.38
CA ILE A 114 17.58 -9.86 -12.04
C ILE A 114 16.22 -10.46 -12.47
N CYS A 115 15.13 -9.74 -12.25
CA CYS A 115 13.79 -10.18 -12.63
C CYS A 115 13.65 -10.30 -14.15
N ILE A 116 14.14 -9.32 -14.91
CA ILE A 116 14.17 -9.35 -16.39
C ILE A 116 14.96 -10.58 -16.87
N GLU A 117 16.15 -10.81 -16.32
CA GLU A 117 16.98 -11.96 -16.67
C GLU A 117 16.31 -13.30 -16.35
N LYS A 118 15.49 -13.36 -15.29
CA LYS A 118 14.71 -14.55 -14.91
C LYS A 118 13.58 -14.85 -15.91
N VAL A 119 12.93 -13.83 -16.46
CA VAL A 119 11.71 -13.99 -17.27
C VAL A 119 11.93 -13.90 -18.77
N LYS A 120 13.06 -13.34 -19.24
CA LYS A 120 13.31 -13.11 -20.68
C LYS A 120 13.24 -14.36 -21.56
N ASP A 121 13.54 -15.52 -20.98
CA ASP A 121 13.51 -16.81 -21.68
C ASP A 121 12.24 -17.62 -21.37
N ASP A 122 11.30 -17.10 -20.56
CA ASP A 122 10.00 -17.72 -20.35
C ASP A 122 9.26 -17.80 -21.70
N PRO A 123 8.72 -18.96 -22.10
CA PRO A 123 8.07 -19.15 -23.39
C PRO A 123 6.85 -18.25 -23.61
N ARG A 124 6.27 -17.69 -22.54
CA ARG A 124 5.17 -16.71 -22.61
C ARG A 124 5.68 -15.29 -22.86
N VAL A 125 6.85 -14.93 -22.34
CA VAL A 125 7.43 -13.57 -22.42
C VAL A 125 8.30 -13.41 -23.66
N LYS A 126 9.18 -14.38 -23.92
CA LYS A 126 10.17 -14.35 -25.02
C LYS A 126 9.61 -13.93 -26.38
N PRO A 127 8.48 -14.48 -26.87
CA PRO A 127 7.93 -14.06 -28.18
C PRO A 127 7.34 -12.65 -28.16
N LEU A 128 6.94 -12.12 -27.00
CA LEU A 128 6.36 -10.78 -26.87
C LEU A 128 7.43 -9.70 -26.73
N ALA A 129 8.58 -10.06 -26.17
CA ALA A 129 9.71 -9.18 -25.92
C ALA A 129 10.58 -8.92 -27.15
N GLU A 130 10.31 -9.56 -28.29
CA GLU A 130 11.06 -9.32 -29.53
C GLU A 130 10.84 -7.86 -30.00
N GLY A 131 11.90 -7.05 -29.94
CA GLY A 131 11.85 -5.62 -30.28
C GLY A 131 11.26 -4.71 -29.19
N ARG A 132 10.94 -5.25 -28.01
CA ARG A 132 10.39 -4.50 -26.86
C ARG A 132 11.28 -4.62 -25.63
N LYS A 133 11.12 -3.69 -24.69
CA LYS A 133 11.76 -3.79 -23.37
C LYS A 133 10.90 -4.61 -22.43
N ILE A 134 11.51 -5.40 -21.56
CA ILE A 134 10.80 -6.04 -20.45
C ILE A 134 10.84 -5.07 -19.27
N ALA A 135 9.68 -4.74 -18.71
CA ALA A 135 9.56 -3.96 -17.49
C ALA A 135 8.92 -4.83 -16.40
N VAL A 136 9.35 -4.65 -15.15
CA VAL A 136 8.89 -5.41 -14.00
C VAL A 136 8.11 -4.46 -13.11
N PHE A 137 6.94 -4.86 -12.63
CA PHE A 137 6.11 -4.01 -11.76
C PHE A 137 6.78 -3.80 -10.38
N PRO A 138 7.20 -2.57 -10.03
CA PRO A 138 7.62 -2.25 -8.68
C PRO A 138 6.48 -2.34 -7.66
N ASP A 139 6.83 -2.80 -6.46
CA ASP A 139 6.03 -2.70 -5.25
C ASP A 139 6.93 -2.20 -4.11
N MET A 140 6.52 -1.10 -3.48
CA MET A 140 7.24 -0.45 -2.40
C MET A 140 6.29 -0.10 -1.26
N SER A 141 6.79 -0.26 -0.03
CA SER A 141 6.15 0.23 1.18
C SER A 141 6.95 1.37 1.82
N LEU A 142 6.24 2.43 2.21
CA LEU A 142 6.70 3.50 3.09
C LEU A 142 6.26 3.20 4.52
N PHE A 143 7.12 3.44 5.50
CA PHE A 143 6.83 3.26 6.93
C PHE A 143 6.97 4.57 7.69
N VAL A 144 6.01 4.85 8.57
CA VAL A 144 5.84 6.15 9.20
C VAL A 144 5.54 6.00 10.68
N ASP A 145 6.22 6.82 11.47
CA ASP A 145 5.96 7.05 12.89
C ASP A 145 4.85 8.12 12.98
N LEU A 146 3.71 7.78 13.56
CA LEU A 146 2.59 8.71 13.68
C LEU A 146 2.82 9.70 14.83
N GLU A 147 2.10 10.81 14.81
CA GLU A 147 1.99 11.65 16.00
C GLU A 147 1.33 10.86 17.15
N PRO A 148 1.80 10.98 18.40
CA PRO A 148 1.34 10.14 19.52
C PRO A 148 -0.17 10.17 19.76
N GLU A 149 -0.83 11.30 19.46
CA GLU A 149 -2.28 11.45 19.56
C GLU A 149 -3.06 10.78 18.43
N CYS A 150 -2.39 10.52 17.30
CA CYS A 150 -3.00 9.91 16.12
C CYS A 150 -3.01 8.40 16.28
N GLY A 151 -1.85 7.77 16.46
CA GLY A 151 -1.75 6.32 16.55
C GLY A 151 -0.33 5.85 16.78
N LEU A 152 -0.13 4.55 16.59
CA LEU A 152 1.15 3.90 16.81
C LEU A 152 2.03 3.99 15.56
N ARG A 153 1.43 3.73 14.39
CA ARG A 153 2.18 3.57 13.14
C ARG A 153 1.31 3.62 11.91
N MET A 154 1.94 3.91 10.79
CA MET A 154 1.35 3.86 9.47
C MET A 154 2.31 3.24 8.46
N SER A 155 1.79 2.39 7.57
CA SER A 155 2.49 1.97 6.36
C SER A 155 1.67 2.33 5.13
N VAL A 156 2.38 2.64 4.04
CA VAL A 156 1.76 2.93 2.75
C VAL A 156 2.39 2.00 1.72
N GLY A 157 1.62 1.02 1.25
CA GLY A 157 1.99 0.18 0.11
C GLY A 157 1.62 0.87 -1.19
N VAL A 158 2.52 0.87 -2.17
CA VAL A 158 2.34 1.51 -3.47
C VAL A 158 2.83 0.57 -4.56
N SER A 159 2.05 0.46 -5.64
CA SER A 159 2.39 -0.32 -6.83
C SER A 159 2.02 0.42 -8.10
N HIS A 160 2.92 0.33 -9.09
CA HIS A 160 2.79 0.93 -10.41
C HIS A 160 3.73 0.22 -11.39
N PHE A 161 3.59 0.46 -12.70
CA PHE A 161 4.58 -0.04 -13.68
C PHE A 161 5.80 0.88 -13.79
N ASN A 162 5.64 2.18 -13.50
CA ASN A 162 6.72 3.17 -13.50
C ASN A 162 7.20 3.46 -12.07
N PHE A 163 8.46 3.12 -11.80
CA PHE A 163 9.08 3.31 -10.49
C PHE A 163 9.31 4.78 -10.12
N ASP A 164 9.67 5.63 -11.08
CA ASP A 164 9.93 7.03 -10.81
C ASP A 164 8.65 7.75 -10.35
N GLU A 165 7.51 7.44 -10.99
CA GLU A 165 6.20 7.94 -10.58
C GLU A 165 5.80 7.45 -9.18
N MET A 166 6.16 6.22 -8.80
CA MET A 166 5.96 5.73 -7.44
C MET A 166 6.81 6.49 -6.42
N LEU A 167 8.08 6.76 -6.72
CA LEU A 167 8.95 7.54 -5.85
C LEU A 167 8.37 8.94 -5.63
N GLU A 168 7.96 9.61 -6.71
CA GLU A 168 7.35 10.94 -6.64
C GLU A 168 6.08 10.93 -5.79
N PHE A 169 5.20 9.93 -5.98
CA PHE A 169 3.98 9.75 -5.19
C PHE A 169 4.28 9.54 -3.70
N VAL A 170 5.24 8.69 -3.38
CA VAL A 170 5.59 8.36 -2.00
C VAL A 170 6.29 9.50 -1.28
N GLN A 171 7.22 10.20 -1.95
CA GLN A 171 7.84 11.41 -1.41
C GLN A 171 6.80 12.50 -1.13
N SER A 172 5.89 12.68 -2.08
CA SER A 172 4.74 13.57 -1.98
C SER A 172 3.85 13.27 -0.77
N LEU A 173 3.42 12.01 -0.63
CA LEU A 173 2.58 11.58 0.49
C LEU A 173 3.31 11.71 1.83
N SER A 174 4.61 11.38 1.85
CA SER A 174 5.47 11.56 3.01
C SER A 174 5.47 13.01 3.49
N LYS A 175 5.68 13.95 2.56
CA LYS A 175 5.66 15.39 2.85
C LYS A 175 4.31 15.83 3.42
N ASP A 176 3.21 15.49 2.75
CA ASP A 176 1.87 15.90 3.19
C ASP A 176 1.50 15.30 4.55
N SER A 177 1.93 14.06 4.83
CA SER A 177 1.68 13.40 6.11
C SER A 177 2.36 14.14 7.28
N ILE A 178 3.58 14.65 7.06
CA ILE A 178 4.31 15.46 8.04
C ILE A 178 3.69 16.85 8.17
N GLU A 179 3.44 17.54 7.04
CA GLU A 179 2.89 18.90 7.04
C GLU A 179 1.48 18.96 7.66
N SER A 180 0.69 17.92 7.46
CA SER A 180 -0.64 17.81 8.08
C SER A 180 -0.56 17.52 9.58
N LYS A 181 0.59 17.11 10.14
CA LYS A 181 0.77 16.58 11.51
C LYS A 181 0.03 15.26 11.74
N LEU A 182 -0.02 14.40 10.73
CA LEU A 182 -0.41 13.00 10.91
C LEU A 182 0.83 12.17 11.28
N ALA A 183 1.91 12.40 10.55
CA ALA A 183 3.19 11.77 10.73
C ALA A 183 4.14 12.65 11.55
N ARG A 184 4.78 12.04 12.55
CA ARG A 184 5.88 12.66 13.27
C ARG A 184 7.17 12.60 12.46
N ARG A 185 7.44 11.44 11.82
CA ARG A 185 8.61 11.24 10.94
C ARG A 185 8.44 10.00 10.06
N ILE A 186 9.19 9.99 8.96
CA ILE A 186 9.37 8.80 8.13
C ILE A 186 10.40 7.87 8.79
N LEU A 187 10.05 6.60 8.90
CA LEU A 187 10.95 5.56 9.43
C LEU A 187 11.83 4.95 8.35
N GLY A 188 11.31 4.87 7.12
CA GLY A 188 12.03 4.40 5.94
C GLY A 188 11.13 3.63 4.99
N TYR A 189 11.75 2.86 4.11
CA TYR A 189 11.11 2.24 2.95
C TYR A 189 11.53 0.78 2.79
N LYS A 190 10.76 0.02 2.02
CA LYS A 190 11.04 -1.38 1.68
C LYS A 190 10.50 -1.71 0.29
N LEU A 191 11.26 -2.46 -0.50
CA LEU A 191 10.75 -3.11 -1.71
C LEU A 191 10.13 -4.46 -1.34
N SER A 192 8.95 -4.73 -1.87
CA SER A 192 8.18 -5.95 -1.60
C SER A 192 8.56 -7.11 -2.53
N LEU A 193 9.57 -6.94 -3.39
CA LEU A 193 10.04 -7.93 -4.37
C LEU A 193 11.00 -8.95 -3.73
N ASP A 194 10.53 -10.19 -3.52
CA ASP A 194 11.34 -11.34 -3.09
C ASP A 194 11.62 -12.28 -4.28
N ILE A 195 12.71 -12.01 -5.02
CA ILE A 195 13.07 -12.68 -6.29
C ILE A 195 12.93 -14.21 -6.25
N ASP A 196 13.28 -14.82 -5.12
CA ASP A 196 13.31 -16.29 -4.98
C ASP A 196 11.90 -16.90 -4.95
N LYS A 197 10.88 -16.10 -4.59
CA LYS A 197 9.48 -16.55 -4.48
C LYS A 197 8.58 -16.04 -5.60
N LEU A 198 9.09 -15.16 -6.45
CA LEU A 198 8.32 -14.54 -7.53
C LEU A 198 8.12 -15.48 -8.73
N GLU A 199 6.87 -15.68 -9.11
CA GLU A 199 6.42 -16.30 -10.36
C GLU A 199 5.71 -15.26 -11.24
N ILE A 200 5.68 -15.50 -12.55
CA ILE A 200 4.92 -14.62 -13.45
C ILE A 200 3.43 -14.79 -13.19
N SER A 201 2.82 -13.74 -12.67
CA SER A 201 1.40 -13.60 -12.35
C SER A 201 0.62 -13.22 -13.61
N ASP A 202 1.08 -12.18 -14.30
CA ASP A 202 0.43 -11.64 -15.49
C ASP A 202 1.47 -11.06 -16.46
N ILE A 203 1.08 -10.93 -17.74
CA ILE A 203 1.88 -10.31 -18.78
C ILE A 203 0.98 -9.37 -19.57
N ASP A 204 1.35 -8.08 -19.59
CA ASP A 204 0.71 -7.08 -20.43
C ASP A 204 1.70 -6.57 -21.50
N VAL A 205 1.17 -6.09 -22.62
CA VAL A 205 1.97 -5.66 -23.78
C VAL A 205 1.53 -4.28 -24.23
N THR A 206 2.47 -3.35 -24.22
CA THR A 206 2.32 -2.02 -24.81
C THR A 206 3.01 -1.96 -26.17
N GLU A 207 3.03 -0.78 -26.80
CA GLU A 207 3.72 -0.58 -28.08
C GLU A 207 5.23 -0.90 -27.94
N ASP A 208 5.84 -0.40 -26.88
CA ASP A 208 7.30 -0.44 -26.66
C ASP A 208 7.76 -1.45 -25.59
N GLU A 209 6.85 -1.93 -24.73
CA GLU A 209 7.19 -2.69 -23.53
C GLU A 209 6.34 -3.95 -23.34
N VAL A 210 6.94 -4.94 -22.69
CA VAL A 210 6.25 -6.10 -22.12
C VAL A 210 6.33 -5.95 -20.61
N LEU A 211 5.19 -5.70 -19.99
CA LEU A 211 5.07 -5.51 -18.55
C LEU A 211 4.84 -6.88 -17.91
N VAL A 212 5.72 -7.28 -17.00
CA VAL A 212 5.64 -8.57 -16.33
C VAL A 212 5.32 -8.36 -14.85
N ASP A 213 4.11 -8.76 -14.46
CA ASP A 213 3.72 -8.78 -13.05
C ASP A 213 4.28 -10.04 -12.39
N LEU A 214 4.99 -9.84 -11.29
CA LEU A 214 5.62 -10.89 -10.52
C LEU A 214 4.95 -10.95 -9.16
N ALA A 215 4.34 -12.10 -8.85
CA ALA A 215 3.71 -12.33 -7.55
C ALA A 215 4.32 -13.54 -6.85
N ILE A 216 4.24 -13.55 -5.52
CA ILE A 216 4.56 -14.74 -4.73
C ILE A 216 3.52 -15.82 -5.06
N SER A 217 3.98 -17.05 -5.32
CA SER A 217 3.12 -18.22 -5.55
C SER A 217 2.29 -18.58 -4.32
N ASP A 218 1.19 -17.87 -4.10
CA ASP A 218 0.17 -18.26 -3.13
C ASP A 218 -0.76 -19.27 -3.79
N SER A 219 -0.46 -20.56 -3.59
CA SER A 219 -1.35 -21.69 -3.91
C SER A 219 -2.77 -21.59 -3.30
N LYS A 220 -3.08 -20.53 -2.54
CA LYS A 220 -4.37 -20.24 -1.91
C LYS A 220 -5.13 -19.03 -2.47
N ASN A 221 -4.54 -18.17 -3.31
CA ASN A 221 -5.17 -16.89 -3.72
C ASN A 221 -5.61 -16.78 -5.19
N LEU A 222 -5.58 -17.88 -5.97
CA LEU A 222 -6.12 -17.94 -7.35
C LEU A 222 -7.64 -17.74 -7.49
N LYS A 223 -8.34 -17.23 -6.46
CA LYS A 223 -9.79 -17.00 -6.49
C LYS A 223 -10.26 -15.56 -6.23
N SER A 224 -9.39 -14.56 -6.10
CA SER A 224 -9.90 -13.20 -5.80
C SER A 224 -9.21 -12.01 -6.45
N ASN A 225 -8.53 -12.17 -7.59
CA ASN A 225 -8.12 -11.01 -8.39
C ASN A 225 -8.99 -10.93 -9.66
N THR A 226 -10.21 -10.44 -9.46
CA THR A 226 -11.03 -9.80 -10.50
C THR A 226 -11.67 -8.58 -9.84
N TYR A 227 -11.09 -7.41 -10.07
CA TYR A 227 -11.75 -6.10 -9.94
C TYR A 227 -11.17 -5.14 -10.97
#